data_AF-A0A839IXS9-F1
#
_entry.id   AF-A0A839IXS9-F1
#
_cell.length_a   1.000
_cell.length_b   1.000
_cell.length_c   1.000
_cell.angle_alpha   90.00
_cell.angle_beta   90.00
_cell.angle_gamma   90.00
#
_symmetry.space_group_name_H-M   'P 1'
#
loop_
_entity.id
_entity.type
_entity.pdbx_description
1 polymer ?
#
loop_
_entity_poly.entity_id
_entity_poly.type
_entity_poly.pdbx_seq_one_letter_code
_entity_poly.pdbx_strand_id
1 'polypeptide(L)'
;IMVLDEKLKVGTPAADIFEIENDTVFEIGLTPNRADAMSHYGTARDLKAGLLQKEVKVEVITPSVSAFNVENRTLKIDVDVIDKELAPRYCGVTISGIKVTDSPQWLQHRLKAIGLSPINNVVDATN
;
A
#
# COMPACT_ATOMS: atom_id res chain seq x y z
N ILE A 1 -19.39 -1.11 -18.12
CA ILE A 1 -19.18 0.23 -18.72
C ILE A 1 -18.72 1.18 -17.62
N MET A 2 -17.83 2.13 -17.90
CA MET A 2 -17.40 3.14 -16.92
C MET A 2 -18.43 4.28 -16.91
N VAL A 3 -18.95 4.62 -15.73
CA VAL A 3 -19.91 5.73 -15.56
C VAL A 3 -19.12 7.01 -15.28
N LEU A 4 -19.34 8.04 -16.10
CA LEU A 4 -18.66 9.33 -16.01
C LEU A 4 -19.56 10.37 -15.34
N ASP A 5 -18.96 11.40 -14.74
CA ASP A 5 -19.71 12.52 -14.13
C ASP A 5 -20.53 13.25 -15.22
N GLU A 6 -21.81 13.51 -14.92
CA GLU A 6 -22.74 14.22 -15.81
C GLU A 6 -22.28 15.64 -16.15
N LYS A 7 -21.37 16.22 -15.37
CA LYS A 7 -20.80 17.55 -15.61
C LYS A 7 -19.81 17.58 -16.78
N LEU A 8 -19.33 16.42 -17.24
CA LEU A 8 -18.37 16.35 -18.35
C LEU A 8 -19.06 16.69 -19.67
N LYS A 9 -18.47 17.62 -20.42
CA LYS A 9 -19.01 18.04 -21.72
C LYS A 9 -18.83 16.93 -22.76
N VAL A 10 -19.93 16.49 -23.37
CA VAL A 10 -19.91 15.49 -24.44
C VAL A 10 -19.01 15.93 -25.60
N GLY A 11 -18.17 15.02 -26.09
CA GLY A 11 -17.18 15.29 -27.14
C GLY A 11 -15.83 15.79 -26.64
N THR A 12 -15.66 15.98 -25.33
CA THR A 12 -14.34 16.24 -24.73
C THR A 12 -13.44 15.00 -24.95
N PRO A 13 -12.22 15.16 -25.48
CA PRO A 13 -11.29 14.05 -25.62
C PRO A 13 -11.03 13.36 -24.28
N ALA A 14 -11.09 12.03 -24.26
CA ALA A 14 -10.91 11.25 -23.03
C ALA A 14 -9.54 11.51 -22.37
N ALA A 15 -8.50 11.80 -23.16
CA ALA A 15 -7.17 12.14 -22.66
C ALA A 15 -7.12 13.45 -21.87
N ASP A 16 -8.10 14.35 -22.06
CA ASP A 16 -8.22 15.60 -21.30
C ASP A 16 -9.03 15.41 -20.01
N ILE A 17 -9.73 14.27 -19.87
CA ILE A 17 -10.56 13.93 -18.72
C ILE A 17 -9.81 13.01 -17.76
N PHE A 18 -9.05 12.04 -18.30
CA PHE A 18 -8.30 11.08 -17.51
C PHE A 18 -6.85 11.55 -17.35
N GLU A 19 -6.38 11.57 -16.10
CA GLU A 19 -4.95 11.69 -15.82
C GLU A 19 -4.26 10.38 -16.23
N ILE A 20 -3.82 10.32 -17.49
CA ILE A 20 -3.11 9.16 -18.03
C ILE A 20 -1.71 9.13 -17.41
N GLU A 21 -1.54 8.31 -16.38
CA GLU A 21 -0.22 7.98 -15.85
C GLU A 21 0.41 6.86 -16.69
N ASN A 22 1.62 7.11 -17.19
CA ASN A 22 2.46 6.07 -17.76
C ASN A 22 3.26 5.45 -16.61
N ASP A 23 2.94 4.21 -16.26
CA ASP A 23 3.67 3.44 -15.26
C ASP A 23 4.42 2.27 -15.91
N THR A 24 5.51 1.82 -15.28
CA THR A 24 6.28 0.65 -15.69
C THR A 24 6.33 -0.34 -14.55
N VAL A 25 5.72 -1.50 -14.76
CA VAL A 25 5.68 -2.58 -13.77
C VAL A 25 6.78 -3.59 -14.08
N PHE A 26 7.64 -3.83 -13.10
CA PHE A 26 8.68 -4.86 -13.17
C PHE A 26 8.19 -6.14 -12.49
N GLU A 27 8.15 -7.24 -13.24
CA GLU A 27 7.92 -8.57 -12.67
C GLU A 27 9.25 -9.19 -12.25
N ILE A 28 9.44 -9.38 -10.94
CA ILE A 28 10.69 -9.87 -10.37
C ILE A 28 10.55 -11.36 -10.02
N GLY A 29 11.28 -12.21 -10.74
CA GLY A 29 11.38 -13.64 -10.43
C GLY A 29 12.24 -13.87 -9.18
N LEU A 30 11.60 -14.00 -8.02
CA LEU A 30 12.29 -14.20 -6.75
C LEU A 30 12.71 -15.65 -6.54
N THR A 31 13.91 -15.86 -6.00
CA THR A 31 14.35 -17.14 -5.45
C THR A 31 13.89 -17.29 -4.00
N PRO A 32 13.73 -18.51 -3.47
CA PRO A 32 13.19 -18.74 -2.12
C PRO A 32 13.94 -18.02 -0.99
N ASN A 33 15.23 -17.73 -1.17
CA ASN A 33 16.07 -17.04 -0.20
C ASN A 33 15.95 -15.49 -0.22
N ARG A 34 15.12 -14.92 -1.10
CA ARG A 34 14.94 -13.45 -1.27
C ARG A 34 13.53 -12.98 -0.89
N ALA A 35 12.98 -13.51 0.20
CA ALA A 35 11.68 -13.11 0.71
C ALA A 35 11.62 -11.62 1.11
N ASP A 36 12.76 -10.98 1.36
CA ASP A 36 12.87 -9.54 1.60
C ASP A 36 12.28 -8.72 0.44
N ALA A 37 12.51 -9.14 -0.80
CA ALA A 37 12.07 -8.45 -2.01
C ALA A 37 10.62 -8.76 -2.41
N MET A 38 9.84 -9.46 -1.58
CA MET A 38 8.39 -9.63 -1.76
C MET A 38 7.58 -8.37 -1.42
N SER A 39 8.25 -7.27 -1.05
CA SER A 39 7.63 -5.99 -0.74
C SER A 39 8.33 -4.84 -1.46
N HIS A 40 7.58 -3.78 -1.78
CA HIS A 40 8.14 -2.55 -2.35
C HIS A 40 9.28 -1.97 -1.51
N TYR A 41 9.17 -2.02 -0.18
CA TYR A 41 10.20 -1.53 0.73
C TYR A 41 11.50 -2.37 0.67
N GLY A 42 11.37 -3.70 0.62
CA GLY A 42 12.53 -4.58 0.47
C GLY A 42 13.26 -4.39 -0.85
N THR A 43 12.50 -4.30 -1.95
CA THR A 43 13.05 -4.01 -3.29
C THR A 43 13.73 -2.63 -3.32
N ALA A 44 13.14 -1.60 -2.71
CA ALA A 44 13.75 -0.28 -2.61
C ALA A 44 15.05 -0.29 -1.78
N ARG A 45 15.12 -1.10 -0.71
CA ARG A 45 16.34 -1.28 0.08
C ARG A 45 17.46 -1.95 -0.72
N ASP A 46 17.14 -2.96 -1.52
CA ASP A 46 18.10 -3.64 -2.38
C ASP A 46 18.63 -2.70 -3.47
N LEU A 47 17.73 -1.97 -4.12
CA LEU A 47 18.08 -0.94 -5.12
C LEU A 47 19.00 0.13 -4.51
N LYS A 48 18.69 0.63 -3.31
CA LYS A 48 19.55 1.58 -2.59
C LYS A 48 20.96 1.02 -2.39
N ALA A 49 21.09 -0.25 -1.99
CA ALA A 49 22.39 -0.87 -1.79
C ALA A 49 23.20 -0.95 -3.11
N GLY A 50 22.56 -1.30 -4.22
CA GLY A 50 23.20 -1.31 -5.55
C GLY A 50 23.60 0.09 -6.04
N LEU A 51 22.77 1.11 -5.80
CA LEU A 51 23.09 2.50 -6.14
C LEU A 51 24.27 3.03 -5.32
N LEU A 52 24.36 2.66 -4.04
CA LEU A 52 25.47 3.05 -3.18
C LEU A 52 26.81 2.52 -3.68
N GLN A 53 26.86 1.31 -4.26
CA GLN A 53 28.07 0.78 -4.89
C GLN A 53 28.52 1.58 -6.12
N LYS A 54 27.58 2.27 -6.77
CA LYS A 54 27.84 3.19 -7.89
C LYS A 54 28.07 4.63 -7.42
N GLU A 55 28.32 4.82 -6.12
CA GLU A 55 28.52 6.12 -5.47
C GLU A 55 27.29 7.06 -5.56
N VAL A 56 26.12 6.50 -5.89
CA VAL A 56 24.85 7.25 -5.92
C VAL A 56 24.16 7.09 -4.56
N LYS A 57 24.15 8.17 -3.78
CA LYS A 57 23.52 8.18 -2.45
C LYS A 57 22.04 8.53 -2.57
N VAL A 58 21.18 7.58 -2.19
CA VAL A 58 19.73 7.77 -2.09
C VAL A 58 19.22 7.32 -0.73
N GLU A 59 18.13 7.93 -0.30
CA GLU A 59 17.43 7.56 0.93
C GLU A 59 16.13 6.81 0.60
N VAL A 60 15.81 5.82 1.43
CA VAL A 60 14.49 5.18 1.41
C VAL A 60 13.64 5.91 2.42
N ILE A 61 12.68 6.70 1.94
CA ILE A 61 11.82 7.52 2.77
C ILE A 61 10.60 6.70 3.16
N THR A 62 10.34 6.57 4.46
CA THR A 62 9.10 6.00 4.98
C THR A 62 8.19 7.08 5.54
N PRO A 63 6.86 6.97 5.40
CA PRO A 63 5.93 7.92 6.00
C PRO A 63 6.17 8.03 7.51
N SER A 64 6.13 9.26 8.05
CA SER A 64 6.24 9.45 9.49
C SER A 64 5.00 8.91 10.19
N VAL A 65 5.22 8.15 11.26
CA VAL A 65 4.16 7.69 12.18
C VAL A 65 4.07 8.55 13.44
N SER A 66 4.80 9.67 13.51
CA SER A 66 4.84 10.54 14.71
C SER A 66 3.49 11.16 15.07
N ALA A 67 2.58 11.29 14.10
CA ALA A 67 1.24 11.79 14.33
C ALA A 67 0.29 10.75 14.94
N PHE A 68 0.68 9.47 14.96
CA PHE A 68 -0.13 8.42 15.54
C PHE A 68 -0.16 8.56 17.07
N ASN A 69 -1.35 8.80 17.61
CA ASN A 69 -1.58 8.95 19.04
C ASN A 69 -2.72 8.03 19.49
N VAL A 70 -2.59 7.47 20.69
CA VAL A 70 -3.63 6.63 21.29
C VAL A 70 -4.66 7.54 21.97
N GLU A 71 -5.78 7.80 21.30
CA GLU A 71 -6.85 8.64 21.83
C GLU A 71 -7.69 7.91 22.89
N ASN A 72 -7.94 6.61 22.69
CA ASN A 72 -8.77 5.81 23.57
C ASN A 72 -8.14 4.44 23.87
N ARG A 73 -8.05 4.09 25.17
CA ARG A 73 -7.53 2.81 25.67
C ARG A 73 -8.62 1.84 26.16
N THR A 74 -9.88 2.25 26.15
CA THR A 74 -11.00 1.44 26.67
C THR A 74 -11.42 0.32 25.72
N LEU A 75 -11.11 0.43 24.43
CA LEU A 75 -11.42 -0.58 23.41
C LEU A 75 -10.33 -1.66 23.31
N LYS A 76 -9.54 -1.87 24.37
CA LYS A 76 -8.49 -2.89 24.38
C LYS A 76 -9.12 -4.28 24.24
N ILE A 77 -8.60 -5.05 23.29
CA ILE A 77 -8.90 -6.48 23.15
C ILE A 77 -7.72 -7.24 23.74
N ASP A 78 -7.99 -8.09 24.73
CA ASP A 78 -6.96 -8.97 25.29
C ASP A 78 -6.66 -10.09 24.30
N VAL A 79 -5.37 -10.29 24.06
CA VAL A 79 -4.85 -11.31 23.15
C VAL A 79 -4.01 -12.28 23.97
N ASP A 80 -4.32 -13.56 23.89
CA ASP A 80 -3.52 -14.63 24.45
C ASP A 80 -3.00 -15.54 23.32
N VAL A 81 -1.69 -15.79 23.34
CA VAL A 81 -1.01 -16.65 22.37
C VAL A 81 -0.79 -17.99 23.06
N ILE A 82 -1.68 -18.93 22.78
CA ILE A 82 -1.73 -20.26 23.40
C ILE A 82 -0.46 -21.07 23.04
N ASP A 83 -0.05 -21.05 21.78
CA ASP A 83 1.15 -21.74 21.29
C ASP A 83 2.18 -20.73 20.75
N LYS A 84 3.19 -20.44 21.58
CA LYS A 84 4.24 -19.46 21.28
C LYS A 84 5.34 -19.99 20.38
N GLU A 85 5.45 -21.32 20.23
CA GLU A 85 6.43 -21.93 19.32
C GLU A 85 5.97 -21.76 17.87
N LEU A 86 4.65 -21.91 17.62
CA LEU A 86 4.07 -21.74 16.28
C LEU A 86 3.80 -20.28 15.91
N ALA A 87 3.43 -19.44 16.88
CA ALA A 87 3.16 -18.03 16.67
C ALA A 87 3.96 -17.17 17.66
N PRO A 88 5.25 -16.88 17.39
CA PRO A 88 6.12 -16.16 18.32
C PRO A 88 5.61 -14.76 18.70
N ARG A 89 4.77 -14.16 17.85
CA ARG A 89 4.22 -12.82 18.05
C ARG A 89 2.86 -12.66 17.39
N TYR A 90 1.91 -12.13 18.16
CA TYR A 90 0.64 -11.60 17.68
C TYR A 90 0.43 -10.21 18.27
N CYS A 91 -0.02 -9.26 17.45
CA CYS A 91 -0.30 -7.89 17.88
C CYS A 91 -1.60 -7.43 17.25
N GLY A 92 -2.36 -6.60 17.96
CA GLY A 92 -3.59 -5.98 17.48
C GLY A 92 -3.59 -4.49 17.76
N VAL A 93 -4.28 -3.74 16.90
CA VAL A 93 -4.58 -2.31 17.10
C VAL A 93 -6.06 -2.11 16.87
N THR A 94 -6.73 -1.39 17.77
CA THR A 94 -8.14 -1.03 17.61
C THR A 94 -8.25 0.38 17.08
N ILE A 95 -8.95 0.53 15.96
CA ILE A 95 -9.20 1.83 15.32
C ILE A 95 -10.71 2.01 15.24
N SER A 96 -11.21 3.13 15.76
CA SER A 96 -12.65 3.45 15.81
C SER A 96 -12.98 4.69 14.99
N GLY A 97 -14.25 4.83 14.58
CA GLY A 97 -14.70 6.01 13.82
C GLY A 97 -14.30 5.97 12.34
N ILE A 98 -13.93 4.80 11.81
CA ILE A 98 -13.61 4.64 10.40
C ILE A 98 -14.91 4.73 9.58
N LYS A 99 -14.92 5.62 8.59
CA LYS A 99 -15.92 5.63 7.54
C LYS A 99 -15.44 4.76 6.38
N VAL A 100 -16.14 3.68 6.09
CA VAL A 100 -15.84 2.81 4.94
C VAL A 100 -16.31 3.51 3.67
N THR A 101 -15.37 3.75 2.75
CA THR A 101 -15.62 4.38 1.44
C THR A 101 -14.68 3.79 0.41
N ASP A 102 -14.85 4.19 -0.85
CA ASP A 102 -13.89 3.88 -1.89
C ASP A 102 -12.50 4.42 -1.54
N SER A 103 -11.47 3.68 -1.95
CA SER A 103 -10.08 4.07 -1.80
C SER A 103 -9.73 5.26 -2.70
N PRO A 104 -8.73 6.07 -2.34
CA PRO A 104 -8.19 7.10 -3.23
C PRO A 104 -7.71 6.49 -4.56
N GLN A 105 -7.86 7.24 -5.66
CA GLN A 105 -7.51 6.76 -7.01
C GLN A 105 -6.07 6.23 -7.12
N TRP A 106 -5.10 6.92 -6.51
CA TRP A 106 -3.69 6.49 -6.51
C TRP A 106 -3.49 5.10 -5.88
N LEU A 107 -4.25 4.75 -4.83
CA LEU A 107 -4.15 3.44 -4.18
C LEU A 107 -4.80 2.38 -5.06
N GLN A 108 -5.97 2.70 -5.64
CA GLN A 108 -6.64 1.83 -6.58
C GLN A 108 -5.77 1.51 -7.80
N HIS A 109 -5.06 2.50 -8.35
CA HIS A 109 -4.18 2.32 -9.50
C HIS A 109 -2.99 1.43 -9.16
N ARG A 110 -2.34 1.64 -8.00
CA ARG A 110 -1.23 0.80 -7.55
C ARG A 110 -1.63 -0.66 -7.31
N LEU A 111 -2.80 -0.91 -6.73
CA LEU A 111 -3.32 -2.26 -6.55
C LEU A 111 -3.60 -2.94 -7.89
N LYS A 112 -4.24 -2.23 -8.82
CA LYS A 112 -4.50 -2.75 -10.18
C LYS A 112 -3.20 -3.07 -10.93
N ALA A 113 -2.15 -2.26 -10.75
CA ALA A 113 -0.84 -2.47 -11.38
C ALA A 113 -0.18 -3.79 -10.94
N ILE A 114 -0.45 -4.26 -9.72
CA ILE A 114 0.02 -5.56 -9.20
C ILE A 114 -1.02 -6.68 -9.34
N GLY A 115 -2.09 -6.46 -10.11
CA GLY A 115 -3.12 -7.47 -10.40
C GLY A 115 -4.20 -7.64 -9.32
N LEU A 116 -4.28 -6.73 -8.35
CA LEU A 116 -5.31 -6.76 -7.31
C LEU A 116 -6.51 -5.86 -7.67
N SER A 117 -7.71 -6.34 -7.35
CA SER A 117 -8.95 -5.56 -7.51
C SER A 117 -9.23 -4.75 -6.24
N PRO A 118 -9.33 -3.41 -6.31
CA PRO A 118 -9.69 -2.58 -5.17
C PRO A 118 -11.12 -2.85 -4.68
N ILE A 119 -11.34 -2.78 -3.37
CA ILE A 119 -12.61 -3.09 -2.71
C ILE A 119 -13.11 -1.89 -1.89
N ASN A 120 -12.34 -1.47 -0.88
CA ASN A 120 -12.63 -0.29 -0.05
C ASN A 120 -11.38 0.16 0.71
N ASN A 121 -11.42 1.35 1.28
CA ASN A 121 -10.30 1.98 1.98
C ASN A 121 -9.69 1.15 3.12
N VAL A 122 -10.42 0.23 3.75
CA VAL A 122 -9.91 -0.62 4.83
C VAL A 122 -9.20 -1.85 4.25
N VAL A 123 -9.86 -2.57 3.34
CA VAL A 123 -9.30 -3.79 2.73
C VAL A 123 -8.09 -3.44 1.87
N ASP A 124 -8.18 -2.37 1.10
CA ASP A 124 -7.12 -1.93 0.19
C ASP A 124 -5.88 -1.42 0.94
N ALA A 125 -6.03 -0.91 2.16
CA ALA A 125 -4.90 -0.50 2.99
C ALA A 125 -4.16 -1.69 3.61
N THR A 126 -4.80 -2.86 3.71
CA THR A 126 -4.19 -4.09 4.22
C THR A 126 -3.52 -4.94 3.16
N ASN A 127 -3.85 -4.71 1.89
CA ASN A 127 -3.22 -5.34 0.72
C ASN A 127 -1.91 -4.64 0.35
#